data_AF-A0AAP3DMR4-F1
#
_entry.id   AF-A0AAP3DMR4-F1
#
_cell.length_a   1.000
_cell.length_b   1.000
_cell.length_c   1.000
_cell.angle_alpha   90.00
_cell.angle_beta   90.00
_cell.angle_gamma   90.00
#
_symmetry.space_group_name_H-M   'P 1'
#
loop_
_entity.id
_entity.type
_entity.pdbx_description
1 polymer ?
#
loop_
_entity_poly.entity_id
_entity_poly.type
_entity_poly.pdbx_seq_one_letter_code
_entity_poly.pdbx_strand_id
1 'polypeptide(L)'
;AKMYGIGKTTLIEWRDRYELNGFEGLEHRICNRSYSADLKIQAVKDYLSGALSQSQIIRKYKIACRTQLRRWIQKYNDHSSLTSYYGGAKAMTKGRATTWQERIDIVQYCLAHNYDYQKTVSQYQVSYQQVYQWVKKYENGGQDALQDGRGRKKPEEELTEADRHKLAMKKLEYENERLRAEVAFLKKLQEFQRRRT
;
A
#
# COMPACT_ATOMS: atom_id res chain seq x y z
N ALA A 1 -0.84 -1.23 -42.83
CA ALA A 1 -1.03 -2.51 -42.10
C ALA A 1 0.08 -3.50 -42.42
N LYS A 2 0.09 -4.08 -43.64
CA LYS A 2 1.08 -5.09 -44.06
C LYS A 2 2.54 -4.61 -44.02
N MET A 3 2.83 -3.37 -44.42
CA MET A 3 4.19 -2.81 -44.40
C MET A 3 4.81 -2.71 -42.99
N TYR A 4 4.01 -2.63 -41.94
CA TYR A 4 4.47 -2.46 -40.56
C TYR A 4 4.19 -3.69 -39.68
N GLY A 5 3.75 -4.81 -40.28
CA GLY A 5 3.37 -6.02 -39.52
C GLY A 5 2.18 -5.83 -38.57
N ILE A 6 1.39 -4.76 -38.72
CA ILE A 6 0.30 -4.43 -37.79
C ILE A 6 -0.97 -5.20 -38.18
N GLY A 7 -1.51 -5.96 -37.23
CA GLY A 7 -2.76 -6.70 -37.40
C GLY A 7 -3.97 -5.81 -37.66
N LYS A 8 -4.94 -6.31 -38.44
CA LYS A 8 -6.17 -5.59 -38.79
C LYS A 8 -6.97 -5.17 -37.55
N THR A 9 -7.00 -6.02 -36.52
CA THR A 9 -7.67 -5.77 -35.23
C THR A 9 -7.05 -4.60 -34.48
N THR A 10 -5.71 -4.53 -34.43
CA THR A 10 -4.98 -3.43 -33.79
C THR A 10 -5.30 -2.08 -34.43
N LEU A 11 -5.39 -2.03 -35.76
CA LEU A 11 -5.76 -0.79 -36.46
C LEU A 11 -7.21 -0.36 -36.17
N ILE A 12 -8.13 -1.31 -36.06
CA ILE A 12 -9.52 -1.02 -35.68
C ILE A 12 -9.56 -0.45 -34.26
N GLU A 13 -8.83 -1.04 -33.31
CA GLU A 13 -8.76 -0.53 -31.95
C GLU A 13 -8.13 0.85 -31.84
N TRP A 14 -7.10 1.15 -32.63
CA TRP A 14 -6.48 2.47 -32.66
C TRP A 14 -7.43 3.52 -33.24
N ARG A 15 -8.12 3.20 -34.34
CA ARG A 15 -9.16 4.07 -34.89
C ARG A 15 -10.26 4.33 -33.87
N ASP A 16 -10.78 3.30 -33.21
CA ASP A 16 -11.85 3.45 -32.22
C ASP A 16 -11.38 4.28 -31.00
N ARG A 17 -10.12 4.13 -30.57
CA ARG A 17 -9.51 4.96 -29.50
C ARG A 17 -9.38 6.42 -29.90
N TYR A 18 -8.99 6.66 -31.14
CA TYR A 18 -8.85 7.99 -31.72
C TYR A 18 -10.21 8.68 -31.90
N GLU A 19 -11.21 7.97 -32.42
CA GLU A 19 -12.59 8.47 -32.52
C GLU A 19 -13.16 8.85 -31.14
N LEU A 20 -12.79 8.12 -30.08
CA LEU A 20 -13.31 8.34 -28.73
C LEU A 20 -12.60 9.42 -27.90
N ASN A 21 -11.29 9.58 -28.07
CA ASN A 21 -10.47 10.45 -27.21
C ASN A 21 -9.48 11.32 -28.00
N GLY A 22 -9.62 11.41 -29.32
CA GLY A 22 -8.67 12.12 -30.18
C GLY A 22 -7.26 11.56 -30.10
N PHE A 23 -6.28 12.44 -30.29
CA PHE A 23 -4.86 12.09 -30.27
C PHE A 23 -4.41 11.49 -28.92
N GLU A 24 -4.93 11.99 -27.79
CA GLU A 24 -4.70 11.47 -26.43
C GLU A 24 -5.16 10.01 -26.24
N GLY A 25 -6.03 9.52 -27.13
CA GLY A 25 -6.45 8.13 -27.18
C GLY A 25 -5.36 7.16 -27.65
N LEU A 26 -4.39 7.67 -28.42
CA LEU A 26 -3.28 6.90 -29.00
C LEU A 26 -1.99 7.01 -28.18
N GLU A 27 -1.90 7.96 -27.26
CA GLU A 27 -0.72 8.15 -26.41
C GLU A 27 -0.49 7.02 -25.41
N HIS A 28 0.80 6.81 -25.08
CA HIS A 28 1.21 5.87 -24.04
C HIS A 28 0.78 6.39 -22.66
N ARG A 29 -0.09 5.64 -21.98
CA ARG A 29 -0.65 6.05 -20.69
C ARG A 29 0.30 5.69 -19.55
N ILE A 30 0.60 6.67 -18.71
CA ILE A 30 1.41 6.51 -17.49
C ILE A 30 0.61 5.81 -16.38
N CYS A 31 -0.72 5.94 -16.37
CA CYS A 31 -1.59 5.37 -15.35
C CYS A 31 -2.78 4.59 -15.94
N ASN A 32 -3.28 3.64 -15.16
CA ASN A 32 -4.48 2.86 -15.49
C ASN A 32 -5.74 3.73 -15.40
N ARG A 33 -6.69 3.56 -16.32
CA ARG A 33 -8.03 4.18 -16.20
C ARG A 33 -8.77 3.56 -15.01
N SER A 34 -9.25 4.41 -14.12
CA SER A 34 -10.16 4.02 -13.06
C SER A 34 -11.61 4.19 -13.51
N TYR A 35 -12.46 3.25 -13.10
CA TYR A 35 -13.90 3.27 -13.37
C TYR A 35 -14.62 3.03 -12.05
N SER A 36 -15.66 3.81 -11.77
CA SER A 36 -16.52 3.62 -10.60
C SER A 36 -17.22 2.26 -10.65
N ALA A 37 -17.57 1.71 -9.49
CA ALA A 37 -18.30 0.45 -9.42
C ALA A 37 -19.66 0.55 -10.15
N ASP A 38 -20.37 1.67 -9.96
CA ASP A 38 -21.67 1.91 -10.59
C ASP A 38 -21.58 1.91 -12.13
N LEU A 39 -20.55 2.55 -12.69
CA LEU A 39 -20.33 2.57 -14.13
C LEU A 39 -20.08 1.15 -14.66
N LYS A 40 -19.26 0.35 -13.97
CA LYS A 40 -18.99 -1.04 -14.36
C LYS A 40 -20.28 -1.87 -14.34
N ILE A 41 -21.07 -1.74 -13.27
CA ILE A 41 -22.35 -2.47 -13.12
C ILE A 41 -23.30 -2.07 -14.24
N GLN A 42 -23.43 -0.78 -14.54
CA GLN A 42 -24.32 -0.32 -15.60
C GLN A 42 -23.89 -0.81 -16.98
N ALA A 43 -22.58 -0.79 -17.29
CA ALA A 43 -22.06 -1.32 -18.53
C ALA A 43 -22.32 -2.83 -18.69
N VAL A 44 -22.27 -3.60 -17.60
CA VAL A 44 -22.62 -5.04 -17.62
C VAL A 44 -24.12 -5.25 -17.77
N LYS A 45 -24.96 -4.46 -17.10
CA LYS A 45 -26.43 -4.54 -17.26
C LYS A 45 -26.86 -4.24 -18.69
N ASP A 46 -26.29 -3.22 -19.31
CA ASP A 46 -26.52 -2.86 -20.71
C ASP A 46 -26.05 -3.97 -21.69
N TYR A 47 -25.03 -4.75 -21.29
CA TYR A 47 -24.61 -5.93 -22.05
C TYR A 47 -25.61 -7.08 -21.92
N LEU A 48 -26.08 -7.33 -20.69
CA LEU A 48 -27.05 -8.41 -20.40
C LEU A 48 -28.44 -8.14 -21.00
N SER A 49 -28.83 -6.86 -21.14
CA SER A 49 -30.09 -6.51 -21.80
C SER A 49 -30.09 -6.82 -23.29
N GLY A 50 -28.92 -7.02 -23.90
CA GLY A 50 -28.77 -7.35 -25.33
C GLY A 50 -29.10 -6.20 -26.29
N ALA A 51 -29.54 -5.05 -25.79
CA ALA A 51 -29.98 -3.91 -26.61
C ALA A 51 -28.82 -3.17 -27.30
N LEU A 52 -27.60 -3.28 -26.76
CA LEU A 52 -26.41 -2.62 -27.30
C LEU A 52 -25.33 -3.66 -27.62
N SER A 53 -24.69 -3.50 -28.78
CA SER A 53 -23.48 -4.26 -29.11
C SER A 53 -22.32 -3.89 -28.16
N GLN A 54 -21.37 -4.80 -27.98
CA GLN A 54 -20.18 -4.55 -27.15
C GLN A 54 -19.45 -3.26 -27.56
N SER A 55 -19.36 -2.97 -28.86
CA SER A 55 -18.73 -1.74 -29.36
C SER A 55 -19.51 -0.48 -28.97
N GLN A 56 -20.85 -0.52 -29.02
CA GLN A 56 -21.69 0.59 -28.57
C GLN A 56 -21.56 0.83 -27.07
N ILE A 57 -21.51 -0.23 -26.25
CA ILE A 57 -21.31 -0.15 -24.80
C ILE A 57 -19.93 0.46 -24.49
N ILE A 58 -18.89 0.01 -25.17
CA ILE A 58 -17.52 0.55 -25.01
C ILE A 58 -17.49 2.04 -25.30
N ARG A 59 -18.15 2.48 -26.38
CA ARG A 59 -18.23 3.91 -26.74
C ARG A 59 -19.05 4.71 -25.73
N LYS A 60 -20.23 4.22 -25.34
CA LYS A 60 -21.15 4.86 -24.38
C LYS A 60 -20.48 5.11 -23.03
N TYR A 61 -19.75 4.13 -22.51
CA TYR A 61 -19.11 4.19 -21.19
C TYR A 61 -17.62 4.56 -21.24
N LYS A 62 -17.09 4.93 -22.42
CA LYS A 62 -15.67 5.26 -22.66
C LYS A 62 -14.71 4.21 -22.06
N ILE A 63 -15.06 2.94 -22.24
CA ILE A 63 -14.25 1.80 -21.79
C ILE A 63 -13.02 1.71 -22.69
N ALA A 64 -11.85 1.44 -22.12
CA ALA A 64 -10.60 1.48 -22.86
C ALA A 64 -10.53 0.44 -23.99
N CYS A 65 -11.07 -0.76 -23.76
CA CYS A 65 -11.01 -1.85 -24.72
C CYS A 65 -12.05 -2.94 -24.43
N ARG A 66 -12.27 -3.80 -25.43
CA ARG A 66 -13.21 -4.93 -25.37
C ARG A 66 -12.84 -5.95 -24.30
N THR A 67 -11.55 -6.21 -24.09
CA THR A 67 -11.07 -7.11 -23.04
C THR A 67 -11.44 -6.61 -21.65
N GLN A 68 -11.51 -5.28 -21.46
CA GLN A 68 -11.86 -4.69 -20.17
C GLN A 68 -13.34 -4.89 -19.83
N LEU A 69 -14.25 -4.68 -20.81
CA LEU A 69 -15.67 -4.99 -20.66
C LEU A 69 -15.89 -6.50 -20.43
N ARG A 70 -15.21 -7.36 -21.19
CA ARG A 70 -15.30 -8.83 -21.02
C ARG A 70 -14.92 -9.27 -19.60
N ARG A 71 -13.85 -8.70 -19.03
CA ARG A 71 -13.43 -8.99 -17.65
C ARG A 71 -14.48 -8.58 -16.62
N TRP A 72 -15.22 -7.48 -16.85
CA TRP A 72 -16.30 -7.07 -15.95
C TRP A 72 -17.49 -8.02 -16.04
N ILE A 73 -17.89 -8.43 -17.24
CA ILE A 73 -18.96 -9.42 -17.45
C ILE A 73 -18.61 -10.74 -16.77
N GLN A 74 -17.37 -11.22 -16.94
CA GLN A 74 -16.92 -12.45 -16.29
C GLN A 74 -17.00 -12.34 -14.76
N LYS A 75 -16.44 -11.26 -14.17
CA LYS A 75 -16.53 -11.05 -12.72
C LYS A 75 -17.96 -11.00 -12.21
N TYR A 76 -18.85 -10.36 -12.96
CA TYR A 76 -20.27 -10.29 -12.61
C TYR A 76 -20.91 -11.68 -12.61
N ASN A 77 -20.64 -12.49 -13.64
CA ASN A 77 -21.15 -13.86 -13.74
C ASN A 77 -20.56 -14.79 -12.66
N ASP A 78 -19.31 -14.57 -12.28
CA ASP A 78 -18.65 -15.30 -11.19
C ASP A 78 -19.08 -14.80 -9.79
N HIS A 79 -20.14 -13.99 -9.72
CA HIS A 79 -20.71 -13.39 -8.48
C HIS A 79 -19.65 -12.63 -7.66
N SER A 80 -18.58 -12.18 -8.31
CA SER A 80 -17.47 -11.46 -7.71
C SER A 80 -17.73 -9.96 -7.74
N SER A 81 -17.33 -9.26 -6.68
CA SER A 81 -17.58 -7.81 -6.58
C SER A 81 -16.84 -7.02 -7.67
N LEU A 82 -17.59 -6.16 -8.39
CA LEU A 82 -17.07 -5.20 -9.36
C LEU A 82 -16.51 -3.94 -8.68
N THR A 83 -15.73 -4.10 -7.61
CA THR A 83 -15.15 -2.96 -6.88
C THR A 83 -14.27 -2.09 -7.78
N SER A 84 -14.28 -0.78 -7.54
CA SER A 84 -13.28 0.13 -8.10
C SER A 84 -11.89 -0.28 -7.63
N TYR A 85 -10.93 -0.28 -8.55
CA TYR A 85 -9.54 -0.50 -8.21
C TYR A 85 -9.04 0.80 -7.59
N TYR A 86 -9.13 0.93 -6.27
CA TYR A 86 -8.28 1.85 -5.55
C TYR A 86 -6.90 1.19 -5.50
N GLY A 87 -5.88 1.85 -6.04
CA GLY A 87 -4.49 1.36 -6.06
C GLY A 87 -3.85 1.27 -4.68
N GLY A 88 -4.59 0.86 -3.65
CA GLY A 88 -4.09 0.50 -2.34
C GLY A 88 -3.83 -1.00 -2.30
N ALA A 89 -2.71 -1.38 -1.70
CA ALA A 89 -2.41 -2.77 -1.35
C ALA A 89 -3.66 -3.42 -0.76
N LYS A 90 -4.02 -4.63 -1.24
CA LYS A 90 -5.07 -5.44 -0.62
C LYS A 90 -4.83 -5.40 0.88
N ALA A 91 -5.80 -4.93 1.66
CA ALA A 91 -5.66 -4.84 3.10
C ALA A 91 -5.25 -6.23 3.59
N MET A 92 -3.99 -6.37 4.03
CA MET A 92 -3.51 -7.62 4.58
C MET A 92 -4.40 -7.94 5.76
N THR A 93 -5.00 -9.13 5.77
CA THR A 93 -5.74 -9.63 6.92
C THR A 93 -4.81 -9.50 8.13
N LYS A 94 -5.18 -8.65 9.07
CA LYS A 94 -4.42 -8.48 10.31
C LYS A 94 -4.50 -9.84 11.02
N GLY A 95 -3.38 -10.56 11.05
CA GLY A 95 -3.27 -11.83 11.77
C GLY A 95 -3.58 -11.64 13.25
N ARG A 96 -3.92 -12.74 13.94
CA ARG A 96 -4.11 -12.79 15.38
C ARG A 96 -2.95 -12.08 16.10
N ALA A 97 -3.28 -11.22 17.06
CA ALA A 97 -2.28 -10.58 17.91
C ALA A 97 -1.67 -11.62 18.85
N THR A 98 -0.34 -11.71 18.88
CA THR A 98 0.40 -12.59 19.80
C THR A 98 1.30 -11.78 20.71
N THR A 99 1.38 -12.20 21.98
CA THR A 99 2.27 -11.57 22.97
C THR A 99 3.72 -12.02 22.79
N TRP A 100 4.68 -11.32 23.40
CA TRP A 100 6.10 -11.71 23.34
C TRP A 100 6.34 -13.07 24.00
N GLN A 101 5.77 -13.31 25.17
CA GLN A 101 5.88 -14.60 25.87
C GLN A 101 5.28 -15.73 25.04
N GLU A 102 4.09 -15.51 24.45
CA GLU A 102 3.46 -16.49 23.58
C GLU A 102 4.33 -16.83 22.37
N ARG A 103 5.06 -15.87 21.80
CA ARG A 103 6.00 -16.16 20.69
C ARG A 103 7.18 -17.03 21.14
N ILE A 104 7.67 -16.83 22.36
CA ILE A 104 8.74 -17.68 22.94
C ILE A 104 8.22 -19.11 23.08
N ASP A 105 7.04 -19.27 23.68
CA ASP A 105 6.42 -20.58 23.89
C ASP A 105 6.18 -21.32 22.57
N ILE A 106 5.69 -20.61 21.54
CA ILE A 106 5.49 -21.15 20.18
C ILE A 106 6.80 -21.65 19.57
N VAL A 107 7.88 -20.86 19.70
CA VAL A 107 9.19 -21.23 19.15
C VAL A 107 9.77 -22.43 19.89
N GLN A 108 9.72 -22.43 21.22
CA GLN A 108 10.20 -23.55 22.02
C GLN A 108 9.43 -24.83 21.72
N TYR A 109 8.09 -24.73 21.57
CA TYR A 109 7.26 -25.86 21.15
C TYR A 109 7.68 -26.39 19.77
N CYS A 110 7.93 -25.51 18.80
CA CYS A 110 8.38 -25.90 17.47
C CYS A 110 9.74 -26.62 17.50
N LEU A 111 10.69 -26.12 18.29
CA LEU A 111 12.02 -26.72 18.45
C LEU A 111 11.95 -28.09 19.14
N ALA A 112 11.15 -28.21 20.21
CA ALA A 112 10.94 -29.46 20.92
C ALA A 112 10.30 -30.56 20.05
N HIS A 113 9.59 -30.16 19.00
CA HIS A 113 8.93 -31.07 18.06
C HIS A 113 9.70 -31.22 16.74
N ASN A 114 11.03 -31.10 16.76
CA ASN A 114 11.89 -31.27 15.58
C ASN A 114 11.49 -30.39 14.40
N TYR A 115 11.18 -29.11 14.67
CA TYR A 115 10.79 -28.13 13.65
C TYR A 115 9.47 -28.47 12.93
N ASP A 116 8.54 -29.15 13.60
CA ASP A 116 7.20 -29.37 13.07
C ASP A 116 6.36 -28.09 13.10
N TYR A 117 6.52 -27.28 12.05
CA TYR A 117 5.79 -26.04 11.86
C TYR A 117 4.29 -26.26 11.67
N GLN A 118 3.87 -27.36 11.04
CA GLN A 118 2.45 -27.62 10.78
C GLN A 118 1.71 -27.92 12.08
N LYS A 119 2.28 -28.79 12.91
CA LYS A 119 1.75 -29.08 14.25
C LYS A 119 1.71 -27.82 15.12
N THR A 120 2.75 -27.00 15.06
CA THR A 120 2.82 -25.72 15.80
C THR A 120 1.74 -24.74 15.35
N VAL A 121 1.52 -24.62 14.04
CA VAL A 121 0.47 -23.78 13.44
C VAL A 121 -0.92 -24.21 13.92
N SER A 122 -1.19 -25.52 13.89
CA SER A 122 -2.47 -26.07 14.35
C SER A 122 -2.69 -25.83 15.85
N GLN A 123 -1.67 -26.02 16.67
CA GLN A 123 -1.76 -25.88 18.13
C GLN A 123 -2.02 -24.43 18.58
N TYR A 124 -1.30 -23.46 17.99
CA TYR A 124 -1.34 -22.06 18.45
C TYR A 124 -2.18 -21.14 17.56
N GLN A 125 -2.79 -21.68 16.49
CA GLN A 125 -3.63 -20.95 15.53
C GLN A 125 -2.93 -19.70 14.98
N VAL A 126 -1.66 -19.86 14.62
CA VAL A 126 -0.80 -18.81 14.03
C VAL A 126 -0.45 -19.19 12.59
N SER A 127 -0.09 -18.22 11.76
CA SER A 127 0.33 -18.52 10.38
C SER A 127 1.68 -19.24 10.36
N TYR A 128 1.84 -20.18 9.44
CA TYR A 128 3.12 -20.83 9.14
C TYR A 128 4.26 -19.82 8.97
N GLN A 129 3.99 -18.75 8.21
CA GLN A 129 4.96 -17.68 7.95
C GLN A 129 5.43 -17.02 9.26
N GLN A 130 4.54 -16.87 10.24
CA GLN A 130 4.87 -16.28 11.53
C GLN A 130 5.78 -17.20 12.34
N VAL A 131 5.43 -18.49 12.47
CA VAL A 131 6.23 -19.48 13.21
C VAL A 131 7.63 -19.57 12.62
N TYR A 132 7.74 -19.71 11.31
CA TYR A 132 9.03 -19.79 10.62
C TYR A 132 9.91 -18.55 10.88
N GLN A 133 9.33 -17.34 10.78
CA GLN A 133 10.06 -16.10 11.04
C GLN A 133 10.49 -15.94 12.50
N TRP A 134 9.66 -16.39 13.45
CA TRP A 134 10.01 -16.39 14.86
C TRP A 134 11.12 -17.38 15.18
N VAL A 135 11.05 -18.62 14.70
CA VAL A 135 12.10 -19.62 14.89
C VAL A 135 13.43 -19.12 14.33
N LYS A 136 13.44 -18.59 13.11
CA LYS A 136 14.65 -18.03 12.48
C LYS A 136 15.25 -16.87 13.29
N LYS A 137 14.41 -15.99 13.85
CA LYS A 137 14.88 -14.88 14.69
C LYS A 137 15.48 -15.38 16.00
N TYR A 138 14.84 -16.39 16.60
CA TYR A 138 15.30 -17.00 17.83
C TYR A 138 16.64 -17.70 17.67
N GLU A 139 16.88 -18.40 16.55
CA GLU A 139 18.19 -19.01 16.27
C GLU A 139 19.31 -17.96 16.11
N ASN A 140 18.99 -16.79 15.56
CA ASN A 140 19.97 -15.74 15.32
C ASN A 140 20.29 -14.87 16.54
N GLY A 141 19.36 -14.73 17.49
CA GLY A 141 19.51 -13.76 18.60
C GLY A 141 18.71 -14.10 19.86
N GLY A 142 18.34 -15.37 20.04
CA GLY A 142 17.65 -15.87 21.21
C GLY A 142 16.26 -15.24 21.44
N GLN A 143 15.83 -15.23 22.71
CA GLN A 143 14.52 -14.72 23.12
C GLN A 143 14.35 -13.21 22.87
N ASP A 144 15.44 -12.45 23.02
CA ASP A 144 15.43 -10.99 22.87
C ASP A 144 15.12 -10.57 21.42
N ALA A 145 15.55 -11.37 20.44
CA ALA A 145 15.26 -11.14 19.02
C ALA A 145 13.76 -11.28 18.65
N LEU A 146 12.95 -11.90 19.52
CA LEU A 146 11.49 -12.00 19.35
C LEU A 146 10.72 -10.77 19.84
N GLN A 147 11.38 -9.90 20.61
CA GLN A 147 10.76 -8.68 21.12
C GLN A 147 10.48 -7.71 19.96
N ASP A 148 9.28 -7.11 19.93
CA ASP A 148 8.92 -6.17 18.87
C ASP A 148 9.69 -4.86 19.05
N GLY A 149 10.72 -4.65 18.21
CA GLY A 149 11.53 -3.43 18.21
C GLY A 149 10.93 -2.26 17.41
N ARG A 150 9.73 -2.41 16.84
CA ARG A 150 9.09 -1.34 16.07
C ARG A 150 8.79 -0.14 16.97
N GLY A 151 9.41 1.01 16.64
CA GLY A 151 9.22 2.28 17.35
C GLY A 151 10.12 2.49 18.56
N ARG A 152 11.03 1.56 18.90
CA ARG A 152 12.06 1.79 19.92
C ARG A 152 13.30 2.43 19.29
N LYS A 153 13.87 3.44 19.97
CA LYS A 153 15.22 3.95 19.67
C LYS A 153 16.24 2.86 20.03
N LYS A 154 17.30 2.73 19.23
CA LYS A 154 18.48 1.92 19.61
C LYS A 154 18.97 2.34 21.00
N PRO A 155 19.38 1.40 21.87
CA PRO A 155 20.03 1.74 23.14
C PRO A 155 21.27 2.60 22.89
N GLU A 156 21.59 3.52 23.81
CA GLU A 156 22.66 4.52 23.64
C GLU A 156 24.05 3.90 23.42
N GLU A 157 24.23 2.66 23.89
CA GLU A 157 25.42 1.82 23.77
C GLU A 157 25.66 1.31 22.34
N GLU A 158 24.62 1.20 21.51
CA GLU A 158 24.71 0.76 20.10
C GLU A 158 24.61 1.93 19.09
N LEU A 159 24.57 3.18 19.57
CA LEU A 159 24.56 4.34 18.69
C LEU A 159 25.94 4.55 18.07
N THR A 160 25.99 4.61 16.74
CA THR A 160 27.19 5.09 16.03
C THR A 160 27.47 6.54 16.43
N GLU A 161 28.73 6.97 16.38
CA GLU A 161 29.10 8.36 16.71
C GLU A 161 28.29 9.37 15.90
N ALA A 162 28.02 9.07 14.62
CA ALA A 162 27.18 9.89 13.75
C ALA A 162 25.73 10.02 14.26
N ASP A 163 25.14 8.95 14.80
CA ASP A 163 23.79 8.97 15.38
C ASP A 163 23.75 9.79 16.68
N ARG A 164 24.81 9.70 17.50
CA ARG A 164 24.97 10.51 18.72
C ARG A 164 25.05 11.99 18.38
N HIS A 165 25.89 12.36 17.40
CA HIS A 165 26.01 13.74 16.93
C HIS A 165 24.69 14.27 16.37
N LYS A 166 23.96 13.48 15.59
CA LYS A 166 22.66 13.88 15.05
C LYS A 166 21.61 14.12 16.15
N LEU A 167 21.62 13.29 17.20
CA LEU A 167 20.73 13.48 18.34
C LEU A 167 21.12 14.73 19.14
N ALA A 168 22.42 14.97 19.34
CA ALA A 168 22.93 16.16 20.01
C ALA A 168 22.58 17.45 19.24
N MET A 169 22.78 17.47 17.91
CA MET A 169 22.39 18.61 17.07
C MET A 169 20.90 18.91 17.19
N LYS A 170 20.04 17.88 17.12
CA LYS A 170 18.59 18.07 17.25
C LYS A 170 18.18 18.63 18.61
N LYS A 171 18.83 18.18 19.70
CA LYS A 171 18.63 18.75 21.06
C LYS A 171 19.08 20.21 21.09
N LEU A 172 20.22 20.53 20.49
CA LEU A 172 20.78 21.88 20.45
C LEU A 172 19.90 22.84 19.63
N GLU A 173 19.36 22.40 18.50
CA GLU A 173 18.45 23.17 17.65
C GLU A 173 17.17 23.54 18.40
N TYR A 174 16.57 22.58 19.10
CA TYR A 174 15.38 22.80 19.92
C TYR A 174 15.65 23.82 21.03
N GLU A 175 16.79 23.70 21.73
CA GLU A 175 17.17 24.64 22.77
C GLU A 175 17.41 26.05 22.20
N ASN A 176 18.05 26.14 21.03
CA ASN A 176 18.28 27.41 20.35
C ASN A 176 16.97 28.08 19.95
N GLU A 177 16.00 27.31 19.43
CA GLU A 177 14.67 27.79 19.09
C GLU A 177 13.93 28.31 20.33
N ARG A 178 13.98 27.57 21.44
CA ARG A 178 13.39 27.99 22.73
C ARG A 178 14.00 29.31 23.22
N LEU A 179 15.33 29.42 23.21
CA LEU A 179 16.04 30.63 23.63
C LEU A 179 15.75 31.82 22.70
N ARG A 180 15.64 31.61 21.39
CA ARG A 180 15.25 32.67 20.44
C ARG A 180 13.84 33.19 20.73
N ALA A 181 12.91 32.30 21.05
CA ALA A 181 11.55 32.70 21.44
C ALA A 181 11.55 33.52 22.74
N GLU A 182 12.34 33.12 23.74
CA GLU A 182 12.49 33.84 25.00
C GLU A 182 13.11 35.24 24.81
N VAL A 183 14.17 35.34 24.00
CA VAL A 183 14.79 36.63 23.65
C VAL A 183 13.79 37.53 22.89
N ALA A 184 13.02 36.96 21.96
CA ALA A 184 12.00 37.72 21.22
C ALA A 184 10.92 38.26 22.16
N PHE A 185 10.49 37.47 23.14
CA PHE A 185 9.52 37.89 24.16
C PHE A 185 10.07 39.04 25.02
N LEU A 186 11.29 38.92 25.55
CA LEU A 186 11.92 39.96 26.36
C LEU A 186 12.09 41.28 25.61
N LYS A 187 12.50 41.23 24.33
CA LYS A 187 12.60 42.43 23.48
C LYS A 187 11.26 43.13 23.32
N LYS A 188 10.18 42.37 23.11
CA LYS A 188 8.83 42.91 22.97
C LYS A 188 8.33 43.55 24.28
N LEU A 189 8.68 42.96 25.43
CA LEU A 189 8.35 43.52 26.74
C LEU A 189 9.07 44.85 27.00
N GLN A 190 10.36 44.94 26.64
CA GLN A 190 11.11 46.21 26.70
C GLN A 190 10.52 47.28 25.77
N GLU A 191 10.07 46.92 24.57
CA GLU A 191 9.41 47.85 23.66
C GLU A 191 8.12 48.44 24.25
N PHE A 192 7.29 47.61 24.90
CA PHE A 192 6.09 48.09 25.60
C PHE A 192 6.42 49.03 26.76
N GLN A 193 7.50 48.76 27.51
CA GLN A 193 7.94 49.64 28.59
C GLN A 193 8.44 50.98 28.04
N ARG A 194 9.23 50.98 26.96
CA ARG A 194 9.73 52.20 26.30
C ARG A 194 8.63 53.06 25.67
N ARG A 195 7.50 52.47 25.26
CA ARG A 195 6.33 53.20 24.73
C ARG A 195 5.45 53.83 25.82
N ARG A 196 5.60 53.40 27.07
CA ARG A 196 4.81 53.89 28.21
C ARG A 196 5.50 55.03 28.97
N THR A 197 6.80 55.18 28.80
CA THR A 197 7.61 56.34 29.20
C THR A 197 7.68 57.35 28.07
#